data_AF-A0A7S2GPF6-F1
#
_entry.id   AF-A0A7S2GPF6-F1
#
_cell.length_a   1.000
_cell.length_b   1.000
_cell.length_c   1.000
_cell.angle_alpha   90.00
_cell.angle_beta   90.00
_cell.angle_gamma   90.00
#
_symmetry.space_group_name_H-M   'P 1'
#
loop_
_entity.id
_entity.type
_entity.pdbx_description
1 polymer ?
#
loop_
_entity_poly.entity_id
_entity_poly.type
_entity_poly.pdbx_seq_one_letter_code
_entity_poly.pdbx_strand_id
1 'polypeptide(L)'
;VASRLSEDPSVTVLLIEAGPDNQSFQVRSPFVSFGSLQNTDRDWAFRTVKQDNFDDRVSFWPRGKLLGGCSSTNAMIYCRGDPRNYEHWAEKLGCKGWSYEEVLPF
;
A
#
# COMPACT_ATOMS: atom_id res chain seq x y z
N VAL A 1 -11.31 -3.70 -2.37
CA VAL A 1 -11.87 -4.73 -3.29
C VAL A 1 -12.66 -5.79 -2.53
N ALA A 2 -12.03 -6.65 -1.72
CA ALA A 2 -12.74 -7.74 -1.00
C ALA A 2 -14.02 -7.28 -0.30
N SER A 3 -13.94 -6.24 0.54
CA SER A 3 -15.10 -5.66 1.23
C SER A 3 -16.18 -5.09 0.31
N ARG A 4 -15.80 -4.51 -0.85
CA ARG A 4 -16.78 -3.93 -1.79
C ARG A 4 -17.48 -5.01 -2.60
N LEU A 5 -16.78 -6.08 -2.97
CA LEU A 5 -17.38 -7.21 -3.67
C LEU A 5 -18.34 -7.99 -2.77
N SER A 6 -18.02 -8.14 -1.48
CA SER A 6 -18.88 -8.85 -0.52
C SER A 6 -20.10 -8.05 -0.05
N GLU A 7 -20.29 -6.81 -0.52
CA GLU A 7 -21.54 -6.06 -0.27
C GLU A 7 -22.73 -6.68 -1.02
N ASP A 8 -22.48 -7.37 -2.13
CA ASP A 8 -23.49 -8.16 -2.83
C ASP A 8 -23.64 -9.55 -2.17
N PRO A 9 -24.79 -9.88 -1.58
CA PRO A 9 -24.99 -11.17 -0.91
C PRO A 9 -24.96 -12.37 -1.88
N SER A 10 -25.05 -12.16 -3.19
CA SER A 10 -24.90 -13.20 -4.20
C SER A 10 -23.44 -13.55 -4.52
N VAL A 11 -22.48 -12.73 -4.06
CA VAL A 11 -21.06 -12.90 -4.34
C VAL A 11 -20.35 -13.46 -3.11
N THR A 12 -19.64 -14.58 -3.28
CA THR A 12 -18.76 -15.14 -2.25
C THR A 12 -17.31 -14.75 -2.52
N VAL A 13 -16.65 -14.18 -1.52
CA VAL A 13 -15.27 -13.68 -1.64
C VAL A 13 -14.34 -14.49 -0.74
N LEU A 14 -13.24 -14.99 -1.32
CA LEU A 14 -12.10 -15.52 -0.56
C LEU A 14 -10.96 -14.50 -0.61
N LEU A 15 -10.48 -14.06 0.55
CA LEU A 15 -9.27 -13.26 0.70
C LEU A 15 -8.15 -14.15 1.26
N ILE A 16 -7.02 -14.22 0.56
CA ILE A 16 -5.82 -14.93 1.03
C ILE A 16 -4.76 -13.89 1.35
N GLU A 17 -4.29 -13.89 2.60
CA GLU A 17 -3.21 -13.05 3.10
C GLU A 17 -2.05 -13.95 3.56
N ALA A 18 -0.82 -13.55 3.24
CA ALA A 18 0.38 -14.33 3.55
C ALA A 18 0.88 -14.12 4.98
N GLY A 19 0.54 -12.97 5.59
CA GLY A 19 0.91 -12.60 6.94
C GLY A 19 -0.17 -12.87 8.00
N PRO A 20 0.14 -12.53 9.27
CA PRO A 20 -0.82 -12.63 10.37
C PRO A 20 -1.89 -11.52 10.30
N ASP A 21 -2.78 -11.49 11.30
CA ASP A 21 -3.69 -10.38 11.50
C ASP A 21 -2.97 -9.06 11.87
N ASN A 22 -3.74 -8.00 12.01
CA ASN A 22 -3.27 -6.65 12.36
C ASN A 22 -3.83 -6.12 13.69
N GLN A 23 -4.22 -6.99 14.62
CA GLN A 23 -4.91 -6.60 15.85
C GLN A 23 -3.98 -6.19 17.00
N SER A 24 -2.68 -6.42 16.87
CA SER A 24 -1.73 -6.13 17.95
C SER A 24 -1.57 -4.62 18.20
N PHE A 25 -1.25 -4.27 19.44
CA PHE A 25 -1.01 -2.87 19.83
C PHE A 25 0.11 -2.21 19.02
N GLN A 26 1.17 -2.97 18.70
CA GLN A 26 2.29 -2.47 17.90
C GLN A 26 1.86 -2.03 16.51
N VAL A 27 0.85 -2.70 15.91
CA VAL A 27 0.33 -2.35 14.59
C VAL A 27 -0.67 -1.19 14.68
N ARG A 28 -1.53 -1.19 15.70
CA ARG A 28 -2.64 -0.23 15.80
C ARG A 28 -2.25 1.11 16.41
N SER A 29 -1.10 1.21 17.07
CA SER A 29 -0.59 2.47 17.62
C SER A 29 0.21 3.24 16.56
N PRO A 30 -0.26 4.43 16.12
CA PRO A 30 0.39 5.24 15.10
C PRO A 30 1.88 5.52 15.37
N PHE A 31 2.20 5.85 16.61
CA PHE A 31 3.56 6.21 17.01
C PHE A 31 4.48 4.99 17.04
N VAL A 32 3.94 3.81 17.38
CA VAL A 32 4.73 2.59 17.56
C VAL A 32 4.91 1.87 16.23
N SER A 33 3.89 1.83 15.36
CA SER A 33 3.90 1.00 14.15
C SER A 33 4.97 1.43 13.14
N PHE A 34 5.25 2.72 13.05
CA PHE A 34 6.22 3.24 12.09
C PHE A 34 7.64 2.79 12.44
N GLY A 35 8.21 1.93 11.61
CA GLY A 35 9.57 1.42 11.76
C GLY A 35 9.71 0.19 12.67
N SER A 36 8.90 0.05 13.72
CA SER A 36 9.04 -1.07 14.68
C SER A 36 8.74 -2.45 14.09
N LEU A 37 7.99 -2.50 12.98
CA LEU A 37 7.62 -3.74 12.30
C LEU A 37 8.61 -4.15 11.21
N GLN A 38 9.63 -3.34 10.93
CA GLN A 38 10.63 -3.63 9.89
C GLN A 38 11.54 -4.80 10.28
N ASN A 39 11.87 -5.66 9.31
CA ASN A 39 12.65 -6.89 9.53
C ASN A 39 12.01 -7.88 10.55
N THR A 40 10.71 -7.76 10.81
CA THR A 40 9.95 -8.74 11.62
C THR A 40 9.26 -9.76 10.72
N ASP A 41 8.52 -10.70 11.32
CA ASP A 41 7.63 -11.62 10.62
C ASP A 41 6.49 -10.93 9.84
N ARG A 42 6.21 -9.66 10.17
CA ARG A 42 5.21 -8.79 9.53
C ARG A 42 5.76 -7.94 8.38
N ASP A 43 7.01 -8.14 7.99
CA ASP A 43 7.66 -7.44 6.88
C ASP A 43 8.26 -8.45 5.91
N TRP A 44 8.02 -8.25 4.61
CA TRP A 44 8.72 -9.02 3.58
C TRP A 44 10.22 -8.73 3.54
N ALA A 45 10.64 -7.59 4.10
CA ALA A 45 12.02 -7.18 4.29
C ALA A 45 12.86 -7.23 2.99
N PHE A 46 12.26 -6.81 1.87
CA PHE A 46 12.93 -6.83 0.58
C PHE A 46 14.16 -5.93 0.58
N ARG A 47 15.11 -6.29 -0.27
CA ARG A 47 16.31 -5.51 -0.54
C ARG A 47 16.47 -5.35 -2.04
N THR A 48 16.84 -4.17 -2.48
CA THR A 48 17.16 -3.96 -3.90
C THR A 48 18.42 -4.72 -4.27
N VAL A 49 18.67 -4.88 -5.56
CA VAL A 49 20.03 -5.11 -6.03
C VAL A 49 20.88 -3.86 -5.77
N LYS A 50 22.20 -3.96 -5.95
CA LYS A 50 23.08 -2.79 -5.94
C LYS A 50 22.59 -1.77 -6.97
N GLN A 51 22.67 -0.49 -6.64
CA GLN A 51 22.21 0.59 -7.51
C GLN A 51 23.42 1.42 -7.94
N ASP A 52 23.73 1.43 -9.23
CA ASP A 52 24.92 2.10 -9.80
C ASP A 52 24.96 3.60 -9.42
N ASN A 53 23.80 4.26 -9.40
CA ASN A 53 23.65 5.67 -9.05
C ASN A 53 23.45 5.90 -7.54
N PHE A 54 23.74 4.91 -6.70
CA PHE A 54 23.65 5.00 -5.25
C PHE A 54 24.89 4.42 -4.56
N ASP A 55 26.06 4.61 -5.18
CA ASP A 55 27.36 4.09 -4.69
C ASP A 55 27.34 2.57 -4.50
N ASP A 56 26.71 1.84 -5.43
CA ASP A 56 26.51 0.39 -5.36
C ASP A 56 25.80 -0.11 -4.09
N ARG A 57 25.08 0.77 -3.38
CA ARG A 57 24.37 0.39 -2.15
C ARG A 57 23.13 -0.43 -2.45
N VAL A 58 22.82 -1.29 -1.50
CA VAL A 58 21.57 -2.05 -1.43
C VAL A 58 20.60 -1.31 -0.51
N SER A 59 19.44 -0.94 -1.05
CA SER A 59 18.40 -0.25 -0.29
C SER A 59 17.44 -1.25 0.34
N PHE A 60 17.02 -0.96 1.58
CA PHE A 60 16.01 -1.73 2.29
C PHE A 60 14.61 -1.23 1.93
N TRP A 61 13.76 -2.12 1.42
CA TRP A 61 12.42 -1.81 0.94
C TRP A 61 11.38 -2.57 1.78
N PRO A 62 10.95 -2.01 2.93
CA PRO A 62 9.97 -2.66 3.78
C PRO A 62 8.61 -2.75 3.06
N ARG A 63 7.96 -3.91 3.17
CA ARG A 63 6.61 -4.16 2.66
C ARG A 63 5.83 -4.97 3.69
N GLY A 64 4.69 -4.44 4.12
CA GLY A 64 3.84 -5.09 5.10
C GLY A 64 3.41 -6.48 4.63
N LYS A 65 3.62 -7.47 5.49
CA LYS A 65 3.20 -8.87 5.36
C LYS A 65 2.27 -9.21 6.52
N LEU A 66 1.04 -8.72 6.45
CA LEU A 66 -0.03 -8.86 7.43
C LEU A 66 -1.33 -8.33 6.83
N LEU A 67 -2.46 -8.61 7.47
CA LEU A 67 -3.76 -8.07 7.03
C LEU A 67 -3.73 -6.54 6.92
N GLY A 68 -4.06 -6.00 5.75
CA GLY A 68 -3.96 -4.57 5.43
C GLY A 68 -2.65 -4.18 4.73
N GLY A 69 -1.67 -5.07 4.67
CA GLY A 69 -0.41 -4.89 3.95
C GLY A 69 0.35 -3.64 4.41
N CYS A 70 0.90 -2.89 3.45
CA CYS A 70 1.63 -1.65 3.74
C CYS A 70 0.79 -0.59 4.45
N SER A 71 -0.54 -0.61 4.35
CA SER A 71 -1.39 0.34 5.08
C SER A 71 -1.34 0.14 6.60
N SER A 72 -0.99 -1.06 7.06
CA SER A 72 -0.81 -1.37 8.48
C SER A 72 0.61 -1.04 8.99
N THR A 73 1.54 -0.63 8.11
CA THR A 73 2.94 -0.35 8.47
C THR A 73 3.43 1.01 7.97
N ASN A 74 2.57 1.82 7.36
CA ASN A 74 2.95 3.12 6.78
C ASN A 74 3.02 4.23 7.84
N ALA A 75 3.37 5.44 7.41
CA ALA A 75 3.38 6.64 8.26
C ALA A 75 1.99 7.29 8.45
N MET A 76 0.92 6.66 7.96
CA MET A 76 -0.48 7.15 7.97
C MET A 76 -0.70 8.54 7.33
N ILE A 77 0.25 9.04 6.56
CA ILE A 77 0.10 10.28 5.81
C ILE A 77 -0.92 10.05 4.69
N TYR A 78 -1.91 10.93 4.63
CA TYR A 78 -2.85 10.99 3.52
C TYR A 78 -2.58 12.23 2.67
N CYS A 79 -2.28 12.01 1.41
CA CYS A 79 -2.21 13.04 0.38
C CYS A 79 -2.86 12.45 -0.87
N ARG A 80 -3.85 13.13 -1.45
CA ARG A 80 -4.50 12.65 -2.67
C ARG A 80 -3.50 12.66 -3.83
N GLY A 81 -2.85 13.80 -4.04
CA GLY A 81 -1.87 14.00 -5.10
C GLY A 81 -2.18 15.27 -5.89
N ASP A 82 -1.28 15.64 -6.78
CA ASP A 82 -1.47 16.77 -7.70
C ASP A 82 -2.44 16.37 -8.83
N PRO A 83 -3.51 17.15 -9.11
CA PRO A 83 -4.43 16.90 -10.22
C PRO A 83 -3.74 16.62 -11.56
N ARG A 84 -2.60 17.25 -11.82
CA ARG A 84 -1.84 17.08 -13.08
C ARG A 84 -1.33 15.66 -13.29
N ASN A 85 -1.10 14.90 -12.21
CA ASN A 85 -0.71 13.49 -12.34
C ASN A 85 -1.86 12.64 -12.88
N TYR A 86 -3.08 12.93 -12.45
CA TYR A 86 -4.29 12.24 -12.91
C TYR A 86 -4.60 12.59 -14.36
N GLU A 87 -4.47 13.87 -14.75
CA GLU A 87 -4.64 14.25 -16.15
C GLU A 87 -3.57 13.67 -17.06
N HIS A 88 -2.35 13.51 -16.56
CA HIS A 88 -1.33 12.78 -17.28
C HIS A 88 -1.77 11.33 -17.55
N TRP A 89 -2.34 10.64 -16.57
CA TRP A 89 -2.85 9.27 -16.75
C TRP A 89 -4.01 9.24 -17.77
N ALA A 90 -4.99 10.11 -17.62
CA ALA A 90 -6.16 10.14 -18.47
C ALA A 90 -5.82 10.45 -19.93
N GLU A 91 -5.05 11.53 -20.16
CA GLU A 91 -4.82 12.04 -21.50
C GLU A 91 -3.61 11.43 -22.20
N LYS A 92 -2.50 11.24 -21.48
CA LYS A 92 -1.21 10.87 -22.08
C LYS A 92 -0.99 9.36 -22.08
N LEU A 93 -1.51 8.68 -21.07
CA LEU A 93 -1.42 7.21 -20.96
C LEU A 93 -2.71 6.50 -21.42
N GLY A 94 -3.77 7.26 -21.74
CA GLY A 94 -5.03 6.71 -22.23
C GLY A 94 -5.86 5.98 -21.16
N CYS A 95 -5.60 6.23 -19.88
CA CYS A 95 -6.34 5.65 -18.76
C CYS A 95 -7.70 6.35 -18.60
N LYS A 96 -8.68 5.96 -19.43
CA LYS A 96 -10.05 6.52 -19.37
C LYS A 96 -10.67 6.34 -17.97
N GLY A 97 -11.34 7.36 -17.44
CA GLY A 97 -11.93 7.33 -16.10
C GLY A 97 -10.98 7.75 -14.97
N TRP A 98 -9.74 8.13 -15.31
CA TRP A 98 -8.69 8.48 -14.32
C TRP A 98 -8.34 9.98 -14.29
N SER A 99 -9.13 10.86 -14.90
CA SER A 99 -8.95 12.31 -14.71
C SER A 99 -9.20 12.68 -13.24
N TYR A 100 -8.66 13.81 -12.80
CA TYR A 100 -8.78 14.20 -11.40
C TYR A 100 -10.25 14.35 -10.98
N GLU A 101 -11.07 14.92 -11.85
CA GLU A 101 -12.51 15.10 -11.61
C GLU A 101 -13.24 13.75 -11.53
N GLU A 102 -12.94 12.80 -12.42
CA GLU A 102 -13.58 11.48 -12.42
C GLU A 102 -13.25 10.66 -11.18
N VAL A 103 -12.03 10.79 -10.63
CA VAL A 103 -11.62 10.04 -9.44
C VAL A 103 -11.94 10.74 -8.11
N LEU A 104 -12.29 12.03 -8.15
CA LEU A 104 -12.60 12.82 -6.94
C LEU A 104 -13.70 12.23 -6.03
N PRO A 105 -14.73 11.53 -6.55
CA PRO A 105 -15.75 10.90 -5.71
C PRO A 105 -15.27 9.71 -4.87
N PHE A 106 -14.06 9.18 -5.13
CA PHE A 106 -13.53 7.95 -4.53
C PHE A 106 -12.39 8.21 -3.54
#